data_AF-A0A963PTS4-F1
#
_entry.id   AF-A0A963PTS4-F1
#
_cell.length_a   1.000
_cell.length_b   1.000
_cell.length_c   1.000
_cell.angle_alpha   90.00
_cell.angle_beta   90.00
_cell.angle_gamma   90.00
#
_symmetry.space_group_name_H-M   'P 1'
#
loop_
_entity.id
_entity.type
_entity.pdbx_description
1 polymer ?
#
loop_
_entity_poly.entity_id
_entity_poly.type
_entity_poly.pdbx_seq_one_letter_code
_entity_poly.pdbx_strand_id
1 'polypeptide(L)' 'VTQALGKALKATMADPALQEKLARQFMEPVMLGPERMRAIMDEEITRYRAIVARANIDIG' A
#
# COMPACT_ATOMS: atom_id res chain seq x y z
N VAL A 1 12.17 6.36 15.16
CA VAL A 1 12.08 6.63 13.70
C VAL A 1 10.68 6.37 13.15
N THR A 2 10.06 5.22 13.46
CA THR A 2 8.74 4.81 12.96
C THR A 2 7.57 5.74 13.32
N GLN A 3 7.52 6.29 14.54
CA GLN A 3 6.42 7.19 14.94
C GLN A 3 6.43 8.54 14.21
N ALA A 4 7.61 9.17 14.10
CA ALA A 4 7.76 10.44 13.39
C ALA A 4 7.43 10.30 11.90
N LEU A 5 7.88 9.20 11.28
CA LEU A 5 7.55 8.87 9.90
C LEU A 5 6.04 8.65 9.71
N GLY A 6 5.39 7.89 10.59
CA GLY A 6 3.94 7.67 10.52
C GLY A 6 3.15 8.97 10.64
N LYS A 7 3.56 9.89 11.53
CA LYS A 7 2.93 11.22 11.66
C LYS A 7 3.12 12.07 10.39
N ALA A 8 4.34 12.11 9.86
CA ALA A 8 4.64 12.84 8.63
C ALA A 8 3.83 12.28 7.45
N LEU A 9 3.81 10.95 7.28
CA LEU A 9 3.04 10.28 6.24
C LEU A 9 1.54 10.57 6.35
N LYS A 10 0.98 10.52 7.57
CA LYS A 10 -0.43 10.88 7.81
C LYS A 10 -0.72 12.33 7.41
N ALA A 11 0.16 13.26 7.76
CA ALA A 11 0.00 14.66 7.39
C ALA A 11 0.07 14.84 5.86
N THR A 12 1.02 14.17 5.19
CA THR A 12 1.17 14.20 3.73
C THR A 12 -0.05 13.61 3.03
N MET A 13 -0.59 12.47 3.49
CA MET A 13 -1.81 11.88 2.90
C MET A 13 -3.08 12.74 3.09
N ALA A 14 -3.05 13.67 4.05
CA ALA A 14 -4.12 14.66 4.27
C ALA A 14 -3.92 15.96 3.47
N ASP A 15 -2.81 16.13 2.74
CA ASP A 15 -2.53 17.32 1.94
C ASP A 15 -3.47 17.38 0.71
N PRO A 16 -4.34 18.41 0.58
CA PRO A 16 -5.28 18.52 -0.54
C PRO A 16 -4.61 18.49 -1.92
N ALA A 17 -3.41 19.07 -2.07
CA ALA A 17 -2.71 19.08 -3.34
C ALA A 17 -2.23 17.68 -3.73
N LEU A 18 -1.83 16.87 -2.74
CA LEU A 18 -1.52 15.46 -2.98
C LEU A 18 -2.78 14.67 -3.33
N GLN A 19 -3.86 14.87 -2.58
CA GLN A 19 -5.13 14.16 -2.83
C GLN A 19 -5.66 14.45 -4.23
N GLU A 20 -5.61 15.71 -4.67
CA GLU A 20 -6.01 16.08 -6.02
C GLU A 20 -5.12 15.39 -7.07
N LYS A 21 -3.80 15.35 -6.86
CA LYS A 21 -2.88 14.65 -7.76
C LYS A 21 -3.18 13.15 -7.85
N LEU A 22 -3.44 12.50 -6.71
CA LEU A 22 -3.80 11.08 -6.67
C LEU A 22 -5.14 10.83 -7.36
N ALA A 23 -6.14 11.68 -7.12
CA ALA A 23 -7.46 11.57 -7.74
C ALA A 23 -7.39 11.69 -9.28
N ARG A 24 -6.54 12.60 -9.80
CA ARG A 24 -6.26 12.71 -11.26
C ARG A 24 -5.63 11.45 -11.86
N GLN A 25 -5.05 10.59 -11.02
CA GLN A 25 -4.49 9.29 -11.40
C GLN A 25 -5.41 8.12 -11.01
N PHE A 26 -6.68 8.40 -10.68
CA PHE A 26 -7.66 7.42 -10.22
C PHE A 26 -7.22 6.64 -8.98
N MET A 27 -6.45 7.29 -8.10
CA MET A 27 -5.95 6.73 -6.85
C MET A 27 -6.58 7.41 -5.63
N GLU A 28 -6.77 6.62 -4.57
CA GLU A 28 -7.22 7.11 -3.28
C GLU A 28 -6.06 7.26 -2.28
N PRO A 29 -6.01 8.36 -1.51
CA PRO A 29 -5.03 8.56 -0.45
C PRO A 29 -5.38 7.71 0.80
N VAL A 30 -4.95 6.45 0.82
CA VAL A 30 -5.19 5.55 1.95
C VAL A 30 -3.98 5.52 2.88
N MET A 31 -4.16 5.91 4.14
CA MET A 31 -3.13 5.76 5.19
C MET A 31 -3.48 4.57 6.09
N LEU A 32 -2.66 3.52 6.00
CA LEU A 32 -2.73 2.36 6.88
C LEU A 32 -1.66 2.45 7.96
N GLY A 33 -2.01 2.06 9.19
CA GLY A 33 -1.02 1.86 10.24
C GLY A 33 -0.05 0.72 9.88
N PRO A 34 1.16 0.71 10.47
CA PRO A 34 2.22 -0.25 10.12
C PRO A 34 1.78 -1.71 10.29
N GLU A 35 1.01 -2.02 11.35
CA GLU A 35 0.51 -3.37 11.60
C GLU A 35 -0.50 -3.82 10.54
N ARG A 36 -1.45 -2.94 10.18
CA ARG A 36 -2.43 -3.26 9.14
C ARG A 36 -1.77 -3.39 7.77
N MET A 37 -0.81 -2.53 7.45
CA MET A 37 -0.04 -2.63 6.21
C MET A 37 0.74 -3.95 6.14
N ARG A 38 1.39 -4.38 7.24
CA ARG A 38 2.06 -5.68 7.31
C ARG A 38 1.10 -6.83 7.07
N ALA A 39 -0.06 -6.83 7.75
CA ALA A 39 -1.05 -7.88 7.60
C ALA A 39 -1.55 -8.01 6.15
N ILE A 40 -1.79 -6.88 5.47
CA ILE A 40 -2.17 -6.89 4.05
C ILE A 40 -1.04 -7.47 3.21
N MET A 41 0.21 -7.02 3.39
CA MET A 41 1.33 -7.56 2.61
C MET A 41 1.47 -9.08 2.77
N ASP A 42 1.36 -9.61 3.99
CA ASP A 42 1.48 -11.04 4.24
C ASP A 42 0.35 -11.84 3.57
N GLU A 43 -0.87 -11.29 3.58
CA GLU A 43 -2.03 -11.85 2.90
C GLU A 43 -1.86 -11.86 1.37
N GLU A 44 -1.48 -10.72 0.79
CA GLU A 44 -1.25 -10.55 -0.64
C GLU A 44 -0.14 -11.47 -1.15
N ILE A 45 1.00 -11.55 -0.43
CA ILE A 45 2.12 -12.42 -0.79
C ILE A 45 1.67 -13.88 -0.83
N THR A 46 0.95 -14.33 0.20
CA THR A 46 0.44 -15.70 0.27
C THR A 46 -0.50 -16.00 -0.89
N ARG A 47 -1.43 -15.08 -1.16
CA ARG A 47 -2.43 -15.21 -2.22
C ARG A 47 -1.78 -15.26 -3.60
N TYR A 48 -0.91 -14.31 -3.91
CA TYR A 48 -0.27 -14.23 -5.22
C TYR A 48 0.70 -15.38 -5.47
N ARG A 49 1.44 -15.86 -4.46
CA ARG A 49 2.27 -17.07 -4.59
C ARG A 49 1.44 -18.27 -5.02
N ALA A 50 0.27 -18.47 -4.41
CA ALA A 50 -0.62 -19.56 -4.79
C ALA A 50 -1.17 -19.41 -6.21
N ILE A 51 -1.53 -18.19 -6.63
CA ILE A 51 -2.01 -17.91 -8.00
C ILE A 51 -0.91 -18.19 -9.03
N VAL A 52 0.29 -17.65 -8.81
CA VAL A 52 1.44 -17.81 -9.70
C VAL A 52 1.80 -19.29 -9.88
N ALA A 53 1.87 -20.05 -8.78
CA ALA A 53 2.15 -21.48 -8.82
C ALA A 53 1.08 -22.28 -9.60
N ARG A 54 -0.20 -21.93 -9.43
CA ARG A 54 -1.31 -22.60 -10.15
C ARG A 54 -1.38 -22.24 -11.63
N ALA A 55 -1.04 -20.99 -11.96
CA ALA A 55 -1.06 -20.48 -13.32
C ALA A 55 0.22 -20.79 -14.11
N ASN A 56 1.22 -21.42 -13.46
CA ASN A 56 2.55 -21.65 -14.02
C ASN A 56 3.18 -20.37 -14.60
N ILE A 57 2.97 -19.25 -13.91
CA ILE A 57 3.57 -17.97 -14.27
C ILE A 57 5.00 -17.97 -13.74
N ASP A 58 5.95 -17.71 -14.61
CA ASP A 58 7.35 -17.50 -14.25
C ASP A 58 7.73 -16.03 -14.51
N ILE A 59 8.37 -15.41 -13.54
CA ILE A 59 8.84 -14.04 -13.61
C ILE A 59 10.37 -14.11 -13.46
N GLY A 60 11.00 -14.71 -14.48
CA GLY A 60 12.46 -14.85 -14.59
C GLY A 60 13.18 -13.50 -14.66
#